data_AF-A0A0S2SBL2-F1
#
_entry.id   AF-A0A0S2SBL2-F1
#
_cell.length_a   1.000
_cell.length_b   1.000
_cell.length_c   1.000
_cell.angle_alpha   90.00
_cell.angle_beta   90.00
_cell.angle_gamma   90.00
#
_symmetry.space_group_name_H-M   'P 1'
#
loop_
_entity.id
_entity.type
_entity.pdbx_description
1 polymer ?
#
loop_
_entity_poly.entity_id
_entity_poly.type
_entity_poly.pdbx_seq_one_letter_code
_entity_poly.pdbx_strand_id
1 'polypeptide(L)' 'MLPPAEFWAERIHRTLLNSKDLVISYGKALEKLEGSTKQTIKEILMVIKDDAPDLYFDKANSLLEKIS' A
#
# COMPACT_ATOMS: atom_id res chain seq x y z
N MET A 1 13.46 3.65 15.07
CA MET A 1 13.53 2.60 14.03
C MET A 1 12.26 1.78 14.14
N LEU A 2 11.57 1.50 13.03
CA LEU A 2 10.45 0.58 13.03
C LEU A 2 10.93 -0.82 13.49
N PRO A 3 10.10 -1.60 14.21
CA PRO A 3 10.31 -3.01 14.38
C PRO A 3 10.59 -3.69 13.02
N PRO A 4 11.44 -4.73 12.96
CA PRO A 4 11.83 -5.35 11.70
C PRO A 4 10.65 -5.74 10.79
N ALA A 5 9.56 -6.23 11.38
CA ALA A 5 8.36 -6.60 10.63
C ALA A 5 7.67 -5.40 9.98
N GLU A 6 7.52 -4.29 10.70
CA GLU A 6 6.89 -3.05 10.19
C GLU A 6 7.75 -2.42 9.09
N PHE A 7 9.08 -2.40 9.27
CA PHE A 7 10.01 -1.94 8.24
C PHE A 7 9.87 -2.73 6.93
N TRP A 8 9.84 -4.06 7.01
CA TRP A 8 9.69 -4.90 5.82
C TRP A 8 8.30 -4.79 5.20
N ALA A 9 7.25 -4.68 6.02
CA ALA A 9 5.89 -4.47 5.54
C ALA A 9 5.82 -3.22 4.66
N GLU A 10 6.27 -2.07 5.18
CA GLU A 10 6.29 -0.82 4.42
C GLU A 10 7.13 -0.93 3.14
N ARG A 11 8.32 -1.54 3.21
CA ARG A 11 9.23 -1.66 2.06
C ARG A 11 8.66 -2.54 0.95
N ILE A 12 7.94 -3.61 1.28
CA ILE A 12 7.24 -4.44 0.29
C ILE A 12 6.17 -3.61 -0.42
N HIS A 13 5.36 -2.86 0.33
CA HIS A 13 4.29 -2.04 -0.24
C HIS A 13 4.85 -0.96 -1.18
N ARG A 14 5.93 -0.25 -0.78
CA ARG A 14 6.61 0.73 -1.65
C ARG A 14 7.10 0.08 -2.95
N THR A 15 7.65 -1.13 -2.86
CA THR A 15 8.13 -1.89 -4.04
C THR A 15 6.98 -2.23 -5.00
N LEU A 16 5.83 -2.66 -4.47
CA LEU A 16 4.63 -2.94 -5.26
C LEU A 16 4.12 -1.68 -5.97
N LEU A 17 4.06 -0.54 -5.28
CA LEU A 17 3.64 0.74 -5.86
C LEU A 17 4.64 1.27 -6.92
N ASN A 18 5.91 0.89 -6.86
CA ASN A 18 6.90 1.37 -7.83
C ASN A 18 6.93 0.56 -9.14
N SER A 19 6.23 -0.57 -9.20
CA SER A 19 6.16 -1.42 -10.40
C SER A 19 4.79 -1.32 -11.08
N LYS A 20 4.78 -1.02 -12.38
CA LYS A 20 3.55 -0.86 -13.19
C LYS A 20 2.72 -2.15 -13.26
N ASP A 21 3.37 -3.31 -13.33
CA ASP A 21 2.66 -4.59 -13.42
C ASP A 21 2.20 -5.11 -12.05
N LEU A 22 3.03 -4.88 -11.03
CA LEU A 22 2.71 -5.33 -9.67
C LEU A 22 1.62 -4.46 -9.04
N VAL A 23 1.55 -3.15 -9.29
CA VAL A 23 0.50 -2.29 -8.72
C VAL A 23 -0.90 -2.73 -9.19
N ILE A 24 -1.03 -3.18 -10.45
CA ILE A 24 -2.28 -3.71 -11.01
C ILE A 24 -2.66 -5.02 -10.30
N SER A 25 -1.71 -5.95 -10.20
CA SER A 25 -1.94 -7.26 -9.56
C SER A 25 -2.24 -7.11 -8.07
N TYR A 26 -1.57 -6.17 -7.41
CA TYR A 26 -1.76 -5.83 -6.02
C TYR A 26 -3.16 -5.26 -5.78
N GLY A 27 -3.62 -4.31 -6.60
CA GLY A 27 -4.99 -3.78 -6.51
C GLY A 27 -6.07 -4.88 -6.59
N LYS A 28 -5.90 -5.87 -7.48
CA LYS A 28 -6.81 -7.03 -7.57
C LYS A 28 -6.77 -7.92 -6.33
N ALA A 29 -5.60 -8.05 -5.69
CA ALA A 29 -5.48 -8.81 -4.44
C ALA A 29 -6.17 -8.08 -3.29
N LEU A 30 -6.01 -6.75 -3.23
CA LEU A 30 -6.61 -5.90 -2.20
C LEU A 30 -8.14 -5.96 -2.15
N GLU A 31 -8.79 -6.01 -3.31
CA GLU A 31 -10.25 -6.14 -3.42
C GLU A 31 -10.78 -7.40 -2.70
N LYS A 32 -10.00 -8.48 -2.65
CA LYS A 32 -10.35 -9.78 -2.08
C LYS A 32 -10.07 -9.90 -0.58
N LEU A 33 -9.51 -8.87 0.04
CA LEU A 33 -9.13 -8.94 1.45
C LEU A 33 -10.34 -8.75 2.39
N GLU A 34 -10.25 -9.36 3.56
CA GLU A 34 -11.24 -9.23 4.63
C GLU A 34 -10.88 -8.10 5.61
N GLY A 35 -11.87 -7.68 6.41
CA GLY A 35 -11.90 -6.39 7.12
C GLY A 35 -10.62 -5.98 7.86
N SER A 36 -10.11 -6.79 8.78
CA SER A 36 -8.93 -6.40 9.59
C SER A 36 -7.66 -6.25 8.74
N THR A 37 -7.47 -7.11 7.74
CA THR A 37 -6.33 -7.02 6.83
C THR A 37 -6.42 -5.80 5.91
N LYS A 38 -7.64 -5.44 5.45
CA LYS A 38 -7.86 -4.20 4.69
C LYS A 38 -7.45 -2.97 5.50
N GLN A 39 -7.83 -2.91 6.77
CA GLN A 39 -7.52 -1.78 7.64
C GLN A 39 -6.01 -1.61 7.85
N THR A 40 -5.28 -2.70 8.15
CA THR A 40 -3.82 -2.65 8.29
C THR A 40 -3.13 -2.16 7.02
N ILE A 41 -3.59 -2.60 5.85
CA ILE A 41 -3.01 -2.13 4.58
C ILE A 41 -3.37 -0.67 4.30
N LYS A 42 -4.59 -0.22 4.62
CA LYS A 42 -4.97 1.20 4.51
C LYS A 42 -3.99 2.08 5.27
N GLU A 43 -3.65 1.71 6.50
CA GLU A 43 -2.71 2.46 7.34
C GLU A 43 -1.31 2.53 6.73
N ILE A 44 -0.79 1.40 6.22
CA ILE A 44 0.52 1.36 5.54
C ILE A 44 0.51 2.25 4.28
N LEU A 45 -0.56 2.21 3.47
CA LEU A 45 -0.68 3.02 2.26
C LEU A 45 -0.77 4.52 2.58
N MET A 46 -1.43 4.89 3.68
CA MET A 46 -1.46 6.28 4.16
C MET A 46 -0.07 6.77 4.56
N VAL A 47 0.68 5.96 5.33
CA VAL A 47 2.06 6.29 5.71
C VAL A 47 2.93 6.50 4.47
N ILE A 48 2.89 5.58 3.51
CA ILE A 48 3.70 5.67 2.28
C ILE A 48 3.35 6.91 1.46
N LYS A 49 2.06 7.23 1.37
CA LYS A 49 1.54 8.41 0.66
C LYS A 49 2.07 9.70 1.29
N ASP A 50 2.04 9.79 2.62
CA ASP A 50 2.40 11.00 3.35
C ASP A 50 3.92 11.20 3.41
N ASP A 51 4.71 10.11 3.43
CA ASP A 51 6.17 10.14 3.48
C ASP A 51 6.83 10.65 2.19
N ALA A 52 6.26 10.30 1.03
CA ALA A 52 6.81 10.65 -0.28
C ALA A 52 5.68 10.85 -1.32
N PRO A 53 4.90 11.93 -1.17
CA PRO A 53 3.71 12.17 -1.98
C PRO A 53 4.04 12.26 -3.47
N ASP A 54 5.15 12.89 -3.85
CA ASP A 54 5.58 13.03 -5.25
C ASP A 54 5.74 11.69 -5.98
N LEU A 55 6.02 10.61 -5.25
CA LEU A 55 6.25 9.27 -5.80
C LEU A 55 5.01 8.38 -5.74
N TYR A 56 4.18 8.55 -4.72
CA TYR A 56 3.17 7.57 -4.35
C TYR A 56 1.74 8.10 -4.30
N PHE A 57 1.50 9.42 -4.35
CA PHE A 57 0.17 10.01 -4.12
C PHE A 57 -0.92 9.39 -5.01
N ASP A 58 -0.74 9.42 -6.33
CA ASP A 58 -1.75 8.92 -7.27
C ASP A 58 -1.98 7.41 -7.13
N LYS A 59 -0.90 6.64 -6.98
CA LYS A 59 -0.97 5.18 -6.90
C LYS A 59 -1.57 4.72 -5.57
N ALA A 60 -1.19 5.35 -4.47
CA ALA A 60 -1.71 5.05 -3.15
C ALA A 60 -3.21 5.41 -3.07
N ASN A 61 -3.63 6.57 -3.58
CA ASN A 61 -5.04 6.95 -3.62
C ASN A 61 -5.87 5.98 -4.47
N SER A 62 -5.37 5.60 -5.67
CA SER A 62 -6.06 4.62 -6.51
C SER A 62 -6.27 3.27 -5.82
N LEU A 63 -5.30 2.82 -5.01
CA LEU A 63 -5.42 1.59 -4.23
C LEU A 63 -6.34 1.76 -3.01
N LEU A 64 -6.28 2.92 -2.34
CA LEU A 64 -7.15 3.24 -1.21
C LEU A 64 -8.62 3.23 -1.62
N GLU A 65 -8.97 3.77 -2.80
CA GLU A 65 -10.32 3.71 -3.34
C GLU A 65 -10.86 2.29 -3.53
N LYS A 66 -9.98 1.31 -3.81
CA LYS A 66 -10.35 -0.11 -4.00
C LYS A 66 -10.60 -0.87 -2.71
N ILE A 67 -10.08 -0.36 -1.59
CA ILE A 67 -10.24 -0.99 -0.27
C ILE A 67 -11.12 -0.17 0.67
N SER A 68 -11.60 1.01 0.24
CA SER A 68 -12.56 1.86 0.95
C SER A 68 -13.76 1.07 1.43
#